data_AF-A0A535XIN8-F1
#
_entry.id   AF-A0A535XIN8-F1
#
_cell.length_a   1.000
_cell.length_b   1.000
_cell.length_c   1.000
_cell.angle_alpha   90.00
_cell.angle_beta   90.00
_cell.angle_gamma   90.00
#
_symmetry.space_group_name_H-M   'P 1'
#
loop_
_entity.id
_entity.type
_entity.pdbx_description
1 polymer ?
#
loop_
_entity_poly.entity_id
_entity_poly.type
_entity_poly.pdbx_seq_one_letter_code
_entity_poly.pdbx_strand_id
1 'polypeptide(L)' 'MANEECAHCGVLITEWSTVAKRDGKIFCCANCANAHAGSQTASTDTAMPMPPRTG' A
#
# COMPACT_ATOMS: atom_id res chain seq x y z
N MET A 1 -10.24 21.04 -12.13
CA MET A 1 -9.62 20.69 -10.83
C MET A 1 -9.38 19.19 -10.88
N ALA A 2 -8.14 18.75 -10.93
CA ALA A 2 -7.84 17.32 -10.96
C ALA A 2 -7.93 16.79 -9.52
N ASN A 3 -8.94 15.97 -9.26
CA ASN A 3 -9.00 15.13 -8.07
C ASN A 3 -7.97 14.01 -8.22
N GLU A 4 -6.95 14.02 -7.37
CA GLU A 4 -5.97 12.95 -7.35
C GLU A 4 -6.49 11.74 -6.55
N GLU A 5 -6.19 10.55 -7.06
CA GLU A 5 -6.71 9.29 -6.55
C GLU A 5 -5.56 8.46 -6.00
N CYS A 6 -5.81 7.72 -4.92
CA CYS A 6 -4.81 6.84 -4.35
C CYS A 6 -4.45 5.73 -5.33
N ALA A 7 -3.16 5.60 -5.67
CA ALA A 7 -2.68 4.56 -6.58
C ALA A 7 -2.81 3.12 -6.04
N HIS A 8 -3.13 2.95 -4.75
CA HIS A 8 -3.33 1.63 -4.13
C HIS A 8 -4.81 1.24 -4.02
N CYS A 9 -5.65 2.10 -3.44
CA CYS A 9 -7.05 1.80 -3.16
C CYS A 9 -8.06 2.50 -4.08
N GLY A 10 -7.61 3.39 -4.97
CA GLY A 10 -8.45 4.07 -5.96
C GLY A 10 -9.40 5.13 -5.40
N VAL A 11 -9.30 5.46 -4.11
CA VAL A 11 -10.16 6.48 -3.50
C VAL A 11 -9.66 7.89 -3.81
N LEU A 12 -10.59 8.83 -3.89
CA LEU A 12 -10.29 10.26 -4.01
C LEU A 12 -9.49 10.73 -2.79
N ILE A 13 -8.42 11.50 -3.02
CA ILE A 13 -7.67 12.15 -1.96
C ILE A 13 -8.41 13.41 -1.53
N THR A 14 -9.10 13.33 -0.40
CA THR A 14 -9.78 14.45 0.25
C THR A 14 -8.96 15.07 1.38
N GLU A 15 -8.13 14.26 2.04
CA GLU A 15 -7.28 14.65 3.17
C GLU A 15 -5.81 14.66 2.75
N TRP A 16 -5.24 15.86 2.59
CA TRP A 16 -3.87 16.04 2.12
C TRP A 16 -2.83 15.93 3.22
N SER A 17 -3.25 16.04 4.48
CA SER A 17 -2.38 15.94 5.66
C SER A 17 -1.76 14.55 5.81
N THR A 18 -2.44 13.51 5.32
CA THR A 18 -1.99 12.12 5.41
C THR A 18 -1.37 11.60 4.12
N VAL A 19 -1.34 12.40 3.06
CA VAL A 19 -0.88 11.98 1.73
C VAL A 19 0.59 11.58 1.78
N ALA A 20 0.88 10.42 1.20
CA ALA A 20 2.23 9.92 1.01
C ALA A 20 2.54 9.83 -0.49
N LYS A 21 3.72 10.30 -0.89
CA LYS A 21 4.23 10.16 -2.27
C LYS A 21 5.39 9.19 -2.27
N ARG A 22 5.34 8.15 -3.12
CA ARG A 22 6.42 7.16 -3.31
C ARG A 22 6.46 6.69 -4.74
N ASP A 23 7.67 6.51 -5.28
CA ASP A 23 7.88 6.01 -6.65
C ASP A 23 7.12 6.81 -7.72
N GLY A 24 6.94 8.12 -7.51
CA GLY A 24 6.17 8.99 -8.40
C GLY A 24 4.65 8.79 -8.35
N LYS A 25 4.15 7.91 -7.47
CA LYS A 25 2.73 7.66 -7.20
C LYS A 25 2.28 8.38 -5.94
N ILE A 26 0.98 8.65 -5.87
CA ILE A 26 0.34 9.33 -4.75
C ILE A 26 -0.60 8.38 -4.01
N PHE A 27 -0.61 8.48 -2.69
CA PHE A 27 -1.37 7.59 -1.82
C PHE A 27 -2.10 8.41 -0.77
N CYS A 28 -3.34 8.03 -0.45
CA CYS A 28 -4.15 8.71 0.55
C CYS A 28 -3.56 8.62 1.97
N CYS A 29 -2.72 7.62 2.23
CA CYS A 29 -2.06 7.42 3.52
C CYS A 29 -0.75 6.64 3.41
N ALA A 30 0.08 6.72 4.46
CA ALA A 30 1.33 5.97 4.58
C ALA A 30 1.13 4.45 4.51
N ASN A 31 0.01 3.92 5.00
CA ASN A 31 -0.29 2.49 4.91
C ASN A 31 -0.46 2.04 3.45
N CYS A 32 -1.23 2.77 2.66
CA CYS A 32 -1.40 2.49 1.23
C CYS A 32 -0.07 2.56 0.47
N ALA A 33 0.78 3.54 0.79
CA ALA A 33 2.12 3.63 0.21
C ALA A 33 3.00 2.42 0.59
N ASN A 34 2.91 1.94 1.84
CA ASN A 34 3.70 0.82 2.33
C ASN A 34 3.19 -0.53 1.79
N ALA A 35 1.88 -0.71 1.65
CA ALA A 35 1.27 -1.88 1.03
C ALA A 35 1.64 -2.00 -0.45
N HIS A 36 1.66 -0.87 -1.18
CA HIS A 36 2.12 -0.84 -2.57
C HIS A 36 3.62 -1.18 -2.68
N ALA A 37 4.46 -0.77 -1.72
CA ALA A 37 5.86 -1.16 -1.67
C ALA A 37 6.05 -2.67 -1.35
N GLY A 38 5.34 -3.18 -0.34
CA GLY A 38 5.46 -4.57 0.12
C GLY A 38 4.88 -5.61 -0.86
N SER A 39 3.85 -5.24 -1.64
CA SER A 39 3.28 -6.13 -2.66
C SER A 39 4.26 -6.46 -3.80
N GLN A 40 5.32 -5.66 -3.99
CA GLN A 40 6.38 -5.94 -4.97
C GLN A 40 7.45 -6.89 -4.45
N THR A 41 7.58 -7.03 -3.12
CA THR A 41 8.55 -7.96 -2.48
C THR A 41 7.95 -9.36 -2.23
N ALA A 42 6.62 -9.49 -2.19
CA ALA A 42 5.95 -10.76 -1.89
C ALA A 42 5.82 -11.73 -3.08
N SER A 43 6.27 -11.34 -4.29
CA SER A 43 6.33 -12.22 -5.47
C SER A 43 7.76 -12.69 -5.76
N THR A 44 8.50 -13.06 -4.73
CA THR A 44 9.60 -14.02 -4.88
C THR A 44 9.41 -15.04 -3.77
N ASP A 45 8.76 -16.14 -4.16
CA ASP A 45 9.15 -17.49 -3.73
C ASP A 45 9.71 -17.60 -2.31
N THR A 46 8.86 -17.85 -1.33
CA THR A 46 8.96 -19.01 -0.42
C THR A 46 7.71 -19.01 0.42
N ALA A 47 6.73 -19.82 0.00
CA ALA A 47 5.69 -20.31 0.88
C ALA A 47 6.36 -21.14 1.99
N MET A 48 6.77 -20.51 3.09
CA MET A 48 7.02 -21.24 4.33
C MET A 48 5.65 -21.48 4.99
N PRO A 49 5.25 -22.74 5.24
CA PRO A 49 4.03 -23.01 5.99
C PRO A 49 4.20 -22.46 7.41
N MET A 50 3.31 -21.53 7.76
CA MET A 50 3.05 -21.08 9.12
C MET A 50 2.89 -22.30 10.06
N PRO A 51 3.64 -22.40 11.17
CA PRO A 51 3.50 -23.53 12.09
C PRO A 51 2.12 -23.48 12.77
N PRO A 52 1.50 -24.63 13.08
CA PRO A 52 0.22 -24.66 13.77
C PRO A 52 0.38 -24.01 15.15
N ARG A 53 -0.54 -23.08 15.45
CA ARG A 53 -0.64 -22.47 16.77
C ARG A 53 -1.21 -23.52 17.72
N THR A 54 -0.36 -24.26 18.41
CA THR A 54 -0.78 -25.03 19.58
C THR A 54 -1.21 -24.06 20.66
N GLY A 55 -2.47 -24.19 21.09
CA GLY A 55 -3.10 -23.39 22.15
C GLY A 55 -2.68 -23.79 23.55
#